data_AF-A0A846NF91-F1
#
_entry.id   AF-A0A846NF91-F1
#
_cell.length_a   1.000
_cell.length_b   1.000
_cell.length_c   1.000
_cell.angle_alpha   90.00
_cell.angle_beta   90.00
_cell.angle_gamma   90.00
#
_symmetry.space_group_name_H-M   'P 1'
#
loop_
_entity.id
_entity.type
_entity.pdbx_description
1 polymer ?
#
loop_
_entity_poly.entity_id
_entity_poly.type
_entity_poly.pdbx_seq_one_letter_code
_entity_poly.pdbx_strand_id
1 'polypeptide(L)'
;VQFLKGKGLVKTGLYSVVRHPQYLGIILAAFGFMFYGSEVKLISLFSWVALVSAYIWLARKEEALLQEKYGKEFLAYKRRVPFILPLPKATRKY
;
A
#
# COMPACT_ATOMS: atom_id res chain seq x y z
N VAL A 1 -6.72 4.08 5.19
CA VAL A 1 -6.93 2.68 5.66
C VAL A 1 -6.13 2.30 6.94
N GLN A 2 -5.28 3.18 7.50
CA GLN A 2 -4.53 2.92 8.76
C GLN A 2 -5.15 3.55 10.03
N PHE A 3 -6.41 3.98 9.95
CA PHE A 3 -7.08 4.69 11.02
C PHE A 3 -8.07 3.77 11.72
N LEU A 4 -7.80 3.42 12.97
CA LEU A 4 -8.88 2.98 13.87
C LEU A 4 -9.41 4.21 14.59
N LYS A 5 -10.65 4.61 14.29
CA LYS A 5 -11.38 5.65 15.06
C LYS A 5 -11.28 5.29 16.55
N GLY A 6 -10.54 6.08 17.31
CA GLY A 6 -10.34 5.91 18.76
C GLY A 6 -9.15 5.05 19.22
N LYS A 7 -8.41 4.35 18.34
CA LYS A 7 -7.31 3.44 18.76
C LYS A 7 -5.91 3.78 18.23
N GLY A 8 -5.75 4.91 17.53
CA GLY A 8 -4.43 5.37 17.06
C GLY A 8 -3.96 4.73 15.75
N LEU A 9 -2.65 4.83 15.49
CA LEU A 9 -2.02 4.36 14.25
C LEU A 9 -1.84 2.84 14.26
N VAL A 10 -2.47 2.14 13.31
CA VAL A 10 -2.34 0.68 13.17
C VAL A 10 -1.00 0.32 12.51
N LYS A 11 -0.15 -0.38 13.25
CA LYS A 11 1.21 -0.78 12.82
C LYS A 11 1.46 -2.29 12.88
N THR A 12 0.43 -3.07 13.20
CA THR A 12 0.51 -4.52 13.45
C THR A 12 -0.01 -5.33 12.25
N GLY A 13 0.32 -6.63 12.21
CA GLY A 13 -0.11 -7.53 11.14
C GLY A 13 0.47 -7.14 9.78
N LEU A 14 -0.37 -7.14 8.73
CA LEU A 14 0.06 -6.81 7.36
C LEU A 14 0.66 -5.39 7.23
N TYR A 15 0.22 -4.44 8.07
CA TYR A 15 0.76 -3.09 8.13
C TYR A 15 2.19 -3.03 8.69
N SER A 16 2.68 -4.08 9.35
CA SER A 16 4.09 -4.16 9.76
C SER A 16 5.03 -4.54 8.62
N VAL A 17 4.49 -5.16 7.56
CA VAL A 17 5.26 -5.67 6.41
C VAL A 17 5.31 -4.63 5.29
N VAL A 18 4.17 -4.02 4.96
CA VAL A 18 4.05 -2.95 3.97
C VAL A 18 3.07 -1.89 4.49
N ARG A 19 3.29 -0.63 4.13
CA ARG A 19 2.39 0.46 4.59
C ARG A 19 1.02 0.35 3.94
N HIS A 20 0.92 -0.10 2.70
CA HIS A 20 -0.36 -0.18 1.99
C HIS A 20 -0.69 -1.60 1.50
N PRO A 21 -0.92 -2.57 2.41
CA PRO A 21 -1.17 -3.97 2.05
C PRO A 21 -2.44 -4.15 1.23
N GLN A 22 -3.49 -3.35 1.52
CA GLN A 22 -4.73 -3.38 0.74
C GLN A 22 -4.50 -2.93 -0.70
N TYR A 23 -3.76 -1.85 -0.93
CA TYR A 23 -3.47 -1.37 -2.28
C TYR A 23 -2.59 -2.36 -3.04
N LEU A 24 -1.61 -2.99 -2.38
CA LEU A 24 -0.84 -4.07 -2.99
C LEU A 24 -1.76 -5.22 -3.44
N GLY A 25 -2.70 -5.65 -2.59
CA GLY A 25 -3.67 -6.69 -2.94
C GLY A 25 -4.54 -6.31 -4.15
N ILE A 26 -5.03 -5.07 -4.21
CA ILE A 26 -5.83 -4.57 -5.34
C ILE A 26 -5.00 -4.52 -6.63
N ILE A 27 -3.76 -4.03 -6.56
CA ILE A 27 -2.85 -3.97 -7.72
C ILE A 27 -2.57 -5.37 -8.26
N LEU A 28 -2.31 -6.34 -7.37
CA LEU A 28 -2.07 -7.74 -7.74
C LEU A 28 -3.32 -8.42 -8.30
N ALA A 29 -4.49 -8.18 -7.70
CA ALA A 29 -5.75 -8.70 -8.20
C ALA A 29 -6.09 -8.13 -9.59
N ALA A 30 -5.91 -6.82 -9.78
CA ALA A 30 -6.09 -6.17 -11.08
C ALA A 30 -5.08 -6.68 -12.12
N PHE A 31 -3.85 -6.97 -11.69
CA PHE A 31 -2.83 -7.56 -12.56
C PHE A 31 -3.23 -8.97 -13.00
N GLY A 32 -3.67 -9.84 -12.07
CA GLY A 32 -4.17 -11.17 -12.42
C GLY A 32 -5.41 -11.13 -13.32
N PHE A 33 -6.33 -10.21 -13.04
CA PHE A 33 -7.54 -10.01 -13.85
C PHE A 33 -7.23 -9.59 -15.29
N MET A 34 -6.11 -8.89 -15.52
CA MET A 34 -5.64 -8.52 -16.87
C MET A 34 -5.43 -9.75 -17.77
N PHE A 35 -5.06 -10.90 -17.20
CA PHE A 35 -4.79 -12.16 -17.92
C PHE A 35 -6.00 -13.11 -17.95
N TYR A 36 -7.11 -12.76 -17.32
CA TYR A 36 -8.28 -13.63 -17.26
C TYR A 36 -8.98 -13.77 -18.62
N GLY A 37 -8.89 -12.74 -19.47
CA GLY A 37 -9.41 -12.79 -20.84
C GLY A 37 -8.46 -13.51 -21.80
N SER A 38 -9.00 -14.08 -22.88
CA SER A 38 -8.24 -14.79 -23.91
C SER A 38 -7.20 -13.92 -24.64
N GLU A 39 -7.28 -12.59 -24.51
CA GLU A 39 -6.33 -11.64 -25.10
C GLU A 39 -6.00 -10.51 -24.12
N VAL A 40 -4.70 -10.27 -23.91
CA VAL A 40 -4.21 -9.08 -23.20
C VAL A 40 -4.19 -7.92 -24.18
N LYS A 41 -5.17 -7.03 -24.04
CA LYS A 41 -5.26 -5.82 -24.86
C LYS A 41 -4.36 -4.72 -24.29
N LEU A 42 -3.76 -3.90 -25.16
CA LEU A 42 -2.99 -2.70 -24.73
C LEU A 42 -3.81 -1.81 -23.79
N ILE A 43 -5.12 -1.69 -24.04
CA ILE A 43 -6.02 -0.90 -23.17
C ILE A 43 -6.02 -1.43 -21.72
N SER A 44 -5.97 -2.74 -21.51
CA SER A 44 -5.94 -3.34 -20.17
C SER A 44 -4.64 -3.00 -19.44
N LEU A 45 -3.50 -2.98 -20.15
CA LEU A 45 -2.22 -2.54 -19.61
C LEU A 45 -2.26 -1.05 -19.22
N PHE A 46 -2.78 -0.18 -20.09
CA PHE A 46 -2.93 1.24 -19.78
C PHE A 46 -3.85 1.46 -18.58
N SER A 47 -4.99 0.76 -18.51
CA SER A 47 -5.90 0.81 -17.36
C SER A 47 -5.22 0.34 -16.07
N TRP A 48 -4.41 -0.72 -16.13
CA TRP A 48 -3.67 -1.21 -14.97
C TRP A 48 -2.60 -0.20 -14.50
N VAL A 49 -1.82 0.38 -15.41
CA VAL A 49 -0.82 1.42 -15.08
C VAL A 49 -1.49 2.68 -14.50
N ALA A 50 -2.63 3.09 -15.07
CA ALA A 50 -3.42 4.20 -14.55
C ALA A 50 -3.94 3.91 -13.13
N LEU A 51 -4.45 2.69 -12.90
CA LEU A 51 -4.90 2.23 -11.59
C LEU A 51 -3.75 2.27 -10.57
N VAL A 52 -2.59 1.70 -10.90
CA VAL A 52 -1.40 1.72 -10.03
C VAL A 52 -1.03 3.16 -9.67
N SER A 53 -1.00 4.05 -10.66
CA SER A 53 -0.66 5.46 -10.46
C SER A 53 -1.66 6.19 -9.54
N ALA A 54 -2.96 5.96 -9.75
CA ALA A 54 -4.01 6.52 -8.92
C ALA A 54 -3.92 6.05 -7.46
N TYR A 55 -3.68 4.76 -7.23
CA TYR A 55 -3.51 4.20 -5.89
C TYR A 55 -2.24 4.70 -5.21
N ILE A 56 -1.13 4.86 -5.94
CA ILE A 56 0.10 5.47 -5.39
C ILE A 56 -0.16 6.93 -4.97
N TRP A 57 -0.88 7.69 -5.79
CA TRP A 57 -1.23 9.08 -5.46
C TRP A 57 -2.14 9.16 -4.22
N LEU A 58 -3.16 8.31 -4.15
CA LEU A 58 -4.05 8.24 -3.00
C LEU A 58 -3.30 7.84 -1.72
N ALA A 59 -2.42 6.85 -1.81
CA ALA A 59 -1.56 6.41 -0.73
C ALA A 59 -0.65 7.53 -0.20
N ARG A 60 -0.08 8.34 -1.10
CA ARG A 60 0.73 9.52 -0.70
C ARG A 60 -0.11 10.57 0.02
N LYS A 61 -1.34 10.81 -0.42
CA LYS A 61 -2.27 11.70 0.29
C LYS A 61 -2.63 11.16 1.67
N GLU A 62 -2.91 9.86 1.80
CA GLU A 62 -3.13 9.25 3.13
C GLU A 62 -1.90 9.41 4.03
N GLU A 63 -0.68 9.21 3.52
CA GLU A 63 0.54 9.41 4.30
C GLU A 63 0.72 10.87 4.76
N ALA A 64 0.35 11.86 3.94
CA ALA A 64 0.41 13.27 4.33
C ALA A 64 -0.53 13.56 5.52
N LEU A 65 -1.77 13.05 5.45
CA LEU A 65 -2.75 13.18 6.53
C LEU A 65 -2.30 12.45 7.81
N LEU A 66 -1.68 11.27 7.67
CA LEU A 66 -1.12 10.52 8.79
C LEU A 66 0.09 11.24 9.41
N GLN A 67 0.92 11.87 8.59
CA GLN A 67 2.05 12.66 9.06
C GLN A 67 1.58 13.92 9.81
N GLU A 68 0.54 14.58 9.33
CA GLU A 68 -0.06 15.73 10.02
C GLU A 68 -0.66 15.30 11.37
N LYS A 69 -1.37 14.17 11.42
CA LYS A 69 -2.06 13.71 12.63
C LYS A 69 -1.15 13.06 13.67
N TYR A 70 -0.15 12.28 13.26
CA TYR A 70 0.68 11.46 14.15
C TYR A 70 2.17 11.86 14.15
N GLY A 71 2.59 12.79 13.29
CA GLY A 71 3.91 13.42 13.31
C GLY A 71 5.08 12.43 13.45
N LYS A 72 5.75 12.51 14.61
CA LYS A 72 6.94 11.68 14.94
C LYS A 72 6.63 10.18 14.96
N GLU A 73 5.44 9.78 15.41
CA GLU A 73 5.04 8.37 15.48
C GLU A 73 4.93 7.76 14.08
N PHE A 74 4.32 8.49 13.15
CA PHE A 74 4.23 8.07 11.75
C PHE A 74 5.58 8.08 11.06
N LEU A 75 6.45 9.08 11.32
CA LEU A 75 7.81 9.11 10.79
C LEU A 75 8.65 7.90 11.23
N ALA A 76 8.56 7.51 12.51
CA ALA A 76 9.24 6.32 13.02
C ALA A 76 8.76 5.04 12.33
N TYR A 77 7.44 4.93 12.09
CA TYR A 77 6.85 3.83 11.34
C TYR A 77 7.26 3.83 9.86
N LYS A 78 7.21 4.99 9.18
CA LYS A 78 7.57 5.18 7.77
C LYS A 78 9.02 4.79 7.47
N ARG A 79 9.93 4.99 8.43
CA ARG A 79 11.34 4.56 8.32
C ARG A 79 11.52 3.04 8.41
N ARG A 80 10.63 2.36 9.14
CA ARG A 80 10.72 0.91 9.40
C ARG A 80 10.04 0.07 8.33
N VAL A 81 8.87 0.52 7.85
CA VAL A 81 8.01 -0.25 6.95
C VAL A 81 8.05 0.32 5.54
N PRO A 82 8.30 -0.49 4.49
CA PRO A 82 8.32 -0.04 3.09
C PRO A 82 6.92 0.33 2.55
N PHE A 83 6.87 1.09 1.45
CA PHE A 83 5.62 1.68 0.93
C PHE A 83 4.62 0.64 0.41
N ILE A 84 5.00 -0.13 -0.62
CA ILE A 84 4.13 -1.10 -1.33
C ILE A 84 4.83 -2.44 -1.52
N LEU A 85 6.11 -2.44 -1.91
CA LEU A 85 6.84 -3.69 -2.12
C LEU A 85 7.47 -4.18 -0.82
N PRO A 86 7.20 -5.42 -0.39
CA PRO A 86 7.89 -6.04 0.74
C PRO A 86 9.33 -6.30 0.32
N LEU A 87 10.23 -5.36 0.63
CA LEU A 87 11.65 -5.64 0.52
C LEU A 87 12.01 -6.68 1.59
N PRO A 88 12.80 -7.71 1.26
CA PRO A 88 13.29 -8.65 2.25
C PRO A 88 14.22 -7.90 3.22
N LYS A 89 13.66 -7.37 4.30
CA LYS A 89 14.42 -6.99 5.49
C LYS A 89 14.16 -8.08 6.51
N ALA A 90 15.26 -8.75 6.87
CA ALA A 90 15.33 -9.85 7.82
C ALA A 90 14.28 -9.68 8.93
N THR A 91 13.28 -10.56 8.88
CA THR A 91 12.25 -10.71 9.89
C THR A 91 12.89 -10.80 11.26
N ARG A 92 12.79 -9.74 12.08
CA ARG A 92 12.95 -9.90 13.53
C ARG A 92 11.56 -10.17 14.08
N LYS A 93 11.28 -11.47 14.21
CA LYS A 93 10.17 -12.05 14.98
C LYS A 93 9.96 -11.25 16.27
N TYR A 94 8.73 -10.80 16.50
CA TYR A 94 8.19 -10.54 17.83
C TYR A 94 7.06 -11.54 18.05
#